data_AF-A0A1R4ILZ9-F1
#
_entry.id   AF-A0A1R4ILZ9-F1
#
_cell.length_a   1.000
_cell.length_b   1.000
_cell.length_c   1.000
_cell.angle_alpha   90.00
_cell.angle_beta   90.00
_cell.angle_gamma   90.00
#
_symmetry.space_group_name_H-M   'P 1'
#
loop_
_entity.id
_entity.type
_entity.pdbx_description
1 polymer ?
#
loop_
_entity_poly.entity_id
_entity_poly.type
_entity_poly.pdbx_seq_one_letter_code
_entity_poly.pdbx_strand_id
1 'polypeptide(L)'
;MTYPHIGNTGTNSEDEEANQIWAKGLVIRDLPLLASNFRSEQSLDDYLKQRNILGIADIDTRKLTRILRDKGAQNGCIIAGDELDENKALQAAQAFPGLKGMDLAKVVSTKEMFEWRESSWTLGEGFKTLNAADEKFHVVAYDFGVKRNILRMLVDRGCKLTVVPAQTSAADVLALNPDGIFLSNGPGDPAPCTYAIDAIKTLLETEIPIFGICLGHQLLALASGAKTVKMKFGHHGANHPVKDLERDVVMITAQNHGFAADETTLPDNLRATHTSLFDGTLQGIHRTDKPAFSFQGHPEASPGPHDAAPLFDHFIDLMQARKH
;
A
#
# COMPACT_ATOMS: atom_id res chain seq x y z
N MET A 1 -16.81 -2.79 4.86
CA MET A 1 -17.02 -1.61 3.98
C MET A 1 -18.10 -0.71 4.56
N THR A 2 -17.98 0.62 4.42
CA THR A 2 -18.94 1.59 4.99
C THR A 2 -20.05 1.99 4.01
N TYR A 3 -19.75 2.07 2.71
CA TYR A 3 -20.79 2.23 1.68
C TYR A 3 -21.70 0.99 1.68
N PRO A 4 -23.04 1.15 1.68
CA PRO A 4 -23.93 0.04 1.98
C PRO A 4 -23.95 -1.06 0.92
N HIS A 5 -23.99 -0.69 -0.37
CA HIS A 5 -24.09 -1.65 -1.47
C HIS A 5 -22.70 -1.98 -2.03
N ILE A 6 -22.22 -3.20 -1.82
CA ILE A 6 -20.90 -3.63 -2.29
C ILE A 6 -21.08 -4.76 -3.30
N GLY A 7 -20.55 -4.56 -4.52
CA GLY A 7 -20.68 -5.53 -5.63
C GLY A 7 -21.51 -5.03 -6.82
N ASN A 8 -21.95 -3.76 -6.82
CA ASN A 8 -22.83 -3.20 -7.87
C ASN A 8 -22.26 -3.36 -9.27
N THR A 9 -20.94 -3.32 -9.42
CA THR A 9 -20.22 -3.42 -10.69
C THR A 9 -19.67 -4.81 -10.98
N GLY A 10 -19.97 -5.80 -10.13
CA GLY A 10 -19.33 -7.11 -10.16
C GLY A 10 -17.83 -7.00 -9.97
N THR A 11 -17.09 -7.91 -10.59
CA THR A 11 -15.63 -7.97 -10.57
C THR A 11 -15.10 -8.19 -11.98
N ASN A 12 -13.85 -7.79 -12.22
CA ASN A 12 -13.10 -8.10 -13.44
C ASN A 12 -11.62 -8.28 -13.10
N SER A 13 -10.91 -8.98 -13.98
CA SER A 13 -9.48 -9.25 -13.83
C SER A 13 -8.58 -8.01 -13.90
N GLU A 14 -9.02 -6.95 -14.59
CA GLU A 14 -8.23 -5.72 -14.76
C GLU A 14 -8.16 -4.88 -13.47
N ASP A 15 -9.19 -4.95 -12.62
CA ASP A 15 -9.25 -4.21 -11.34
C ASP A 15 -8.48 -4.92 -10.20
N GLU A 16 -7.86 -6.07 -10.46
CA GLU A 16 -7.08 -6.81 -9.46
C GLU A 16 -5.70 -6.18 -9.22
N GLU A 17 -5.48 -5.63 -8.02
CA GLU A 17 -4.22 -5.01 -7.60
C GLU A 17 -3.14 -6.00 -7.12
N ALA A 18 -3.47 -7.28 -7.01
CA ALA A 18 -2.57 -8.35 -6.61
C ALA A 18 -2.97 -9.67 -7.28
N ASN A 19 -2.15 -10.70 -7.14
CA ASN A 19 -2.43 -12.04 -7.68
C ASN A 19 -3.52 -12.83 -6.93
N GLN A 20 -3.94 -12.36 -5.75
CA GLN A 20 -4.99 -12.98 -4.95
C GLN A 20 -5.66 -11.96 -4.01
N ILE A 21 -6.78 -12.36 -3.40
CA ILE A 21 -7.44 -11.59 -2.35
C ILE A 21 -6.67 -11.75 -1.04
N TRP A 22 -6.05 -10.66 -0.57
CA TRP A 22 -5.33 -10.64 0.71
C TRP A 22 -6.23 -10.37 1.93
N ALA A 23 -7.42 -9.82 1.72
CA ALA A 23 -8.39 -9.62 2.79
C ALA A 23 -8.80 -10.96 3.41
N LYS A 24 -8.77 -11.05 4.75
CA LYS A 24 -9.15 -12.28 5.48
C LYS A 24 -10.64 -12.59 5.48
N GLY A 25 -11.46 -11.59 5.18
CA GLY A 25 -12.89 -11.72 5.02
C GLY A 25 -13.53 -10.38 4.68
N LEU A 26 -14.77 -10.42 4.23
CA LEU A 26 -15.53 -9.26 3.79
C LEU A 26 -16.76 -9.04 4.68
N VAL A 27 -16.92 -7.84 5.21
CA VAL A 27 -18.10 -7.43 6.01
C VAL A 27 -18.80 -6.27 5.33
N ILE A 28 -20.05 -6.47 4.91
CA ILE A 28 -20.85 -5.49 4.16
C ILE A 28 -22.26 -5.35 4.73
N ARG A 29 -22.95 -4.27 4.36
CA ARG A 29 -24.35 -4.09 4.73
C ARG A 29 -25.24 -4.84 3.75
N ASP A 30 -25.05 -4.68 2.45
CA ASP A 30 -25.94 -5.19 1.43
C ASP A 30 -25.13 -5.69 0.23
N LEU A 31 -25.45 -6.92 -0.21
CA LEU A 31 -24.98 -7.48 -1.47
C LEU A 31 -26.08 -7.26 -2.52
N PRO A 32 -25.83 -6.53 -3.61
CA PRO A 32 -26.84 -6.27 -4.61
C PRO A 32 -27.27 -7.56 -5.33
N LEU A 33 -28.54 -7.61 -5.74
CA LEU A 33 -29.12 -8.75 -6.44
C LEU A 33 -28.43 -9.07 -7.78
N LEU A 34 -27.89 -8.06 -8.45
CA LEU A 34 -27.24 -8.17 -9.75
C LEU A 34 -26.03 -7.23 -9.82
N ALA A 35 -24.94 -7.72 -10.37
CA ALA A 35 -23.84 -6.90 -10.86
C ALA A 35 -24.20 -6.28 -12.22
N SER A 36 -24.15 -4.96 -12.35
CA SER A 36 -24.53 -4.23 -13.56
C SER A 36 -23.46 -3.22 -13.96
N ASN A 37 -22.49 -3.70 -14.74
CA ASN A 37 -21.48 -2.87 -15.38
C ASN A 37 -20.97 -3.59 -16.63
N PHE A 38 -20.64 -2.85 -17.69
CA PHE A 38 -20.15 -3.44 -18.94
C PHE A 38 -18.80 -4.17 -18.79
N ARG A 39 -18.01 -3.82 -17.76
CA ARG A 39 -16.76 -4.50 -17.41
C ARG A 39 -16.95 -5.72 -16.53
N SER A 40 -18.15 -5.98 -16.01
CA SER A 40 -18.39 -7.08 -15.06
C SER A 40 -18.16 -8.43 -15.75
N GLU A 41 -17.23 -9.22 -15.23
CA GLU A 41 -16.97 -10.61 -15.66
C GLU A 41 -17.66 -11.62 -14.73
N GLN A 42 -17.85 -11.28 -13.45
CA GLN A 42 -18.41 -12.15 -12.42
C GLN A 42 -19.12 -11.33 -11.32
N SER A 43 -20.09 -11.93 -10.62
CA SER A 43 -20.66 -11.32 -9.41
C SER A 43 -19.66 -11.37 -8.25
N LEU A 44 -19.82 -10.47 -7.27
CA LEU A 44 -18.92 -10.42 -6.11
C LEU A 44 -18.97 -11.71 -5.27
N ASP A 45 -20.14 -12.32 -5.10
CA ASP A 45 -20.28 -13.53 -4.28
C ASP A 45 -19.63 -14.75 -4.95
N ASP A 46 -19.79 -14.91 -6.26
CA ASP A 46 -19.11 -15.97 -7.00
C ASP A 46 -17.60 -15.76 -7.00
N TYR A 47 -17.14 -14.51 -7.12
CA TYR A 47 -15.72 -14.16 -7.04
C TYR A 47 -15.11 -14.53 -5.69
N LEU A 48 -15.82 -14.27 -4.57
CA LEU A 48 -15.39 -14.64 -3.22
C LEU A 48 -15.39 -16.16 -3.01
N LYS A 49 -16.46 -16.86 -3.43
CA LYS A 49 -16.56 -18.34 -3.34
C LYS A 49 -15.42 -19.02 -4.10
N GLN A 50 -15.16 -18.58 -5.34
CA GLN A 50 -14.11 -19.14 -6.18
C GLN A 50 -12.72 -19.02 -5.54
N ARG A 51 -12.48 -17.93 -4.81
CA ARG A 51 -11.20 -17.64 -4.15
C ARG A 51 -11.19 -18.03 -2.66
N ASN A 52 -12.22 -18.76 -2.22
CA ASN A 52 -12.37 -19.25 -0.86
C ASN A 52 -12.26 -18.14 0.22
N ILE A 53 -12.92 -17.01 -0.01
CA ILE A 53 -12.97 -15.89 0.93
C ILE A 53 -14.33 -15.82 1.62
N LEU A 54 -14.31 -15.77 2.95
CA LEU A 54 -15.51 -15.62 3.75
C LEU A 54 -16.07 -14.21 3.66
N GLY A 55 -17.38 -14.10 3.42
CA GLY A 55 -18.12 -12.85 3.42
C GLY A 55 -19.35 -12.92 4.33
N ILE A 56 -19.72 -11.80 4.95
CA ILE A 56 -20.98 -11.63 5.68
C ILE A 56 -21.66 -10.31 5.25
N ALA A 57 -22.96 -10.41 4.95
CA ALA A 57 -23.82 -9.29 4.59
C ALA A 57 -24.95 -9.13 5.64
N ASP A 58 -25.83 -8.15 5.43
CA ASP A 58 -27.02 -7.90 6.26
C ASP A 58 -26.76 -7.56 7.73
N ILE A 59 -25.58 -7.00 8.02
CA ILE A 59 -25.24 -6.47 9.34
C ILE A 59 -25.21 -4.95 9.36
N ASP A 60 -25.39 -4.36 10.55
CA ASP A 60 -25.21 -2.92 10.76
C ASP A 60 -23.72 -2.53 10.74
N THR A 61 -23.18 -2.32 9.54
CA THR A 61 -21.80 -1.87 9.35
C THR A 61 -21.55 -0.50 9.96
N ARG A 62 -22.56 0.37 10.08
CA ARG A 62 -22.43 1.68 10.74
C ARG A 62 -22.19 1.53 12.24
N LYS A 63 -22.89 0.61 12.91
CA LYS A 63 -22.63 0.25 14.31
C LYS A 63 -21.21 -0.28 14.48
N LEU A 64 -20.77 -1.21 13.62
CA LEU A 64 -19.41 -1.74 13.66
C LEU A 64 -18.37 -0.63 13.48
N THR A 65 -18.53 0.25 12.48
CA THR A 65 -17.62 1.38 12.26
C THR A 65 -17.55 2.33 13.46
N ARG A 66 -18.68 2.65 14.09
CA ARG A 66 -18.68 3.47 15.32
C ARG A 66 -17.93 2.80 16.46
N ILE A 67 -18.12 1.49 16.65
CA ILE A 67 -17.39 0.72 17.67
C ILE A 67 -15.88 0.80 17.42
N LEU A 68 -15.42 0.60 16.18
CA LEU A 68 -13.99 0.66 15.84
C LEU A 68 -13.40 2.06 15.98
N ARG A 69 -14.14 3.10 15.60
CA ARG A 69 -13.72 4.49 15.80
C ARG A 69 -13.59 4.84 17.29
N ASP A 70 -14.59 4.44 18.09
CA ASP A 70 -14.69 4.84 19.49
C ASP A 70 -13.74 4.01 20.38
N LYS A 71 -13.66 2.69 20.15
CA LYS A 71 -12.86 1.74 20.96
C LYS A 71 -11.52 1.33 20.34
N GLY A 72 -11.25 1.71 19.09
CA GLY A 72 -10.08 1.28 18.34
C GLY A 72 -10.28 -0.03 17.59
N ALA A 73 -9.30 -0.37 16.75
CA ALA A 73 -9.27 -1.60 15.96
C ALA A 73 -9.34 -2.84 16.86
N GLN A 74 -10.14 -3.82 16.44
CA GLN A 74 -10.36 -5.07 17.18
C GLN A 74 -10.13 -6.26 16.26
N ASN A 75 -9.66 -7.36 16.87
CA ASN A 75 -9.65 -8.65 16.21
C ASN A 75 -11.09 -9.17 16.12
N GLY A 76 -11.41 -9.88 15.05
CA GLY A 76 -12.73 -10.44 14.82
C GLY A 76 -12.65 -11.77 14.08
N CYS A 77 -13.72 -12.55 14.16
CA CYS A 77 -13.86 -13.83 13.47
C CYS A 77 -15.22 -13.84 12.75
N ILE A 78 -15.22 -14.37 11.53
CA ILE A 78 -16.43 -14.65 10.75
C ILE A 78 -16.55 -16.16 10.66
N ILE A 79 -17.74 -16.69 10.99
CA ILE A 79 -18.10 -18.09 10.73
C ILE A 79 -19.29 -18.06 9.78
N ALA A 80 -19.20 -18.84 8.70
CA ALA A 80 -20.30 -19.07 7.77
C ALA A 80 -20.44 -20.58 7.52
N GLY A 81 -21.66 -21.08 7.58
CA GLY A 81 -22.00 -22.51 7.46
C GLY A 81 -23.29 -22.83 8.19
N ASP A 82 -23.66 -24.12 8.20
CA ASP A 82 -24.91 -24.58 8.80
C ASP A 82 -24.84 -24.66 10.35
N GLU A 83 -23.66 -25.00 10.88
CA GLU A 83 -23.41 -25.10 12.32
C GLU A 83 -22.67 -23.87 12.85
N LEU A 84 -23.43 -22.89 13.36
CA LEU A 84 -22.89 -21.64 13.90
C LEU A 84 -22.69 -21.76 15.42
N ASP A 85 -21.47 -21.50 15.89
CA ASP A 85 -21.11 -21.49 17.32
C ASP A 85 -20.42 -20.17 17.69
N GLU A 86 -21.16 -19.32 18.41
CA GLU A 86 -20.70 -18.03 18.87
C GLU A 86 -19.48 -18.13 19.79
N ASN A 87 -19.41 -19.15 20.65
CA ASN A 87 -18.29 -19.33 21.58
C ASN A 87 -17.01 -19.65 20.81
N LYS A 88 -17.09 -20.49 19.76
CA LYS A 88 -15.95 -20.76 18.88
C LYS A 88 -15.49 -19.50 18.15
N ALA A 89 -16.41 -18.69 17.63
CA ALA A 89 -16.07 -17.43 16.97
C ALA A 89 -15.36 -16.46 17.93
N LEU A 90 -15.87 -16.32 19.15
CA LEU A 90 -15.29 -15.46 20.18
C LEU A 90 -13.91 -15.95 20.61
N GLN A 91 -13.75 -17.26 20.84
CA GLN A 91 -12.46 -17.86 21.17
C GLN A 91 -11.42 -17.62 20.07
N ALA A 92 -11.79 -17.82 18.80
CA ALA A 92 -10.91 -17.56 17.66
C ALA A 92 -10.52 -16.09 17.55
N ALA A 93 -11.46 -15.16 17.77
CA ALA A 93 -11.20 -13.72 17.77
C ALA A 93 -10.23 -13.31 18.90
N GLN A 94 -10.38 -13.88 20.09
CA GLN A 94 -9.51 -13.62 21.25
C GLN A 94 -8.13 -14.26 21.12
N ALA A 95 -8.05 -15.43 20.49
CA ALA A 95 -6.80 -16.16 20.30
C ALA A 95 -5.89 -15.54 19.22
N PHE A 96 -6.41 -14.68 18.34
CA PHE A 96 -5.60 -14.02 17.33
C PHE A 96 -4.59 -13.06 18.00
N PRO A 97 -3.26 -13.20 17.76
CA PRO A 97 -2.25 -12.42 18.49
C PRO A 97 -2.27 -10.92 18.16
N GLY A 98 -2.98 -10.52 17.09
CA GLY A 98 -3.03 -9.14 16.61
C GLY A 98 -1.86 -8.78 15.70
N LEU A 99 -2.02 -7.70 14.93
CA LEU A 99 -1.05 -7.30 13.89
C LEU A 99 0.24 -6.63 14.42
N LYS A 100 0.27 -6.23 15.70
CA LYS A 100 1.43 -5.54 16.28
C LYS A 100 2.57 -6.54 16.44
N GLY A 101 3.76 -6.22 15.93
CA GLY A 101 4.91 -7.13 15.90
C GLY A 101 4.81 -8.26 14.88
N MET A 102 3.81 -8.27 13.98
CA MET A 102 3.74 -9.25 12.89
C MET A 102 4.37 -8.70 11.62
N ASP A 103 5.49 -9.31 11.22
CA ASP A 103 6.08 -9.13 9.90
C ASP A 103 5.28 -9.96 8.87
N LEU A 104 4.34 -9.29 8.21
CA LEU A 104 3.52 -9.86 7.14
C LEU A 104 4.10 -9.55 5.75
N ALA A 105 5.04 -8.62 5.63
CA ALA A 105 5.69 -8.27 4.36
C ALA A 105 6.37 -9.49 3.74
N LYS A 106 7.13 -10.26 4.53
CA LYS A 106 7.74 -11.52 4.04
C LYS A 106 6.74 -12.60 3.62
N VAL A 107 5.52 -12.55 4.14
CA VAL A 107 4.48 -13.56 3.87
C VAL A 107 3.86 -13.32 2.49
N VAL A 108 3.76 -12.05 2.10
CA VAL A 108 3.08 -11.65 0.86
C VAL A 108 4.03 -11.34 -0.29
N SER A 109 5.31 -11.10 0.02
CA SER A 109 6.39 -10.89 -0.95
C SER A 109 6.46 -12.01 -2.00
N THR A 110 6.84 -11.63 -3.22
CA THR A 110 7.34 -12.58 -4.22
C THR A 110 8.47 -13.45 -3.66
N LYS A 111 8.57 -14.66 -4.19
CA LYS A 111 9.63 -15.64 -3.84
C LYS A 111 10.88 -15.45 -4.68
N GLU A 112 10.71 -14.99 -5.92
CA GLU A 112 11.78 -14.82 -6.89
C GLU A 112 11.70 -13.43 -7.51
N MET A 113 12.86 -12.93 -7.93
CA MET A 113 12.96 -11.67 -8.65
C MET A 113 12.31 -11.80 -10.03
N PHE A 114 11.56 -10.78 -10.45
CA PHE A 114 10.96 -10.73 -11.78
C PHE A 114 10.97 -9.33 -12.38
N GLU A 115 10.81 -9.25 -13.71
CA GLU A 115 10.71 -7.98 -14.42
C GLU A 115 9.23 -7.57 -14.58
N TRP A 116 8.93 -6.29 -14.39
CA TRP A 116 7.60 -5.73 -14.66
C TRP A 116 7.68 -4.64 -15.72
N ARG A 117 6.78 -4.71 -16.71
CA ARG A 117 6.72 -3.79 -17.85
C ARG A 117 5.30 -3.33 -18.22
N GLU A 118 4.28 -3.76 -17.48
CA GLU A 118 2.89 -3.39 -17.77
C GLU A 118 2.59 -1.97 -17.26
N SER A 119 1.94 -1.15 -18.08
CA SER A 119 1.58 0.25 -17.82
C SER A 119 0.19 0.37 -17.18
N SER A 120 -0.25 1.60 -16.90
CA SER A 120 -1.63 1.83 -16.41
C SER A 120 -2.68 1.50 -17.48
N TRP A 121 -3.88 1.15 -17.00
CA TRP A 121 -5.03 0.82 -17.84
C TRP A 121 -5.62 2.06 -18.52
N THR A 122 -6.06 1.93 -19.77
CA THR A 122 -6.81 2.96 -20.50
C THR A 122 -8.10 2.40 -21.07
N LEU A 123 -9.22 3.12 -20.89
CA LEU A 123 -10.52 2.69 -21.41
C LEU A 123 -10.49 2.50 -22.92
N GLY A 124 -10.92 1.33 -23.39
CA GLY A 124 -10.94 0.97 -24.80
C GLY A 124 -9.62 0.41 -25.33
N GLU A 125 -8.54 0.47 -24.54
CA GLU A 125 -7.21 -0.02 -24.94
C GLU A 125 -6.67 -1.10 -23.99
N GLY A 126 -7.06 -1.08 -22.72
CA GLY A 126 -6.54 -2.00 -21.70
C GLY A 126 -5.19 -1.56 -21.15
N PHE A 127 -4.41 -2.54 -20.68
CA PHE A 127 -3.01 -2.33 -20.29
C PHE A 127 -2.09 -2.33 -21.51
N LYS A 128 -0.98 -1.59 -21.42
CA LYS A 128 0.09 -1.62 -22.43
C LYS A 128 1.37 -2.14 -21.82
N THR A 129 2.34 -2.45 -22.68
CA THR A 129 3.68 -2.89 -22.26
C THR A 129 4.69 -1.81 -22.65
N LEU A 130 5.62 -1.50 -21.74
CA LEU A 130 6.74 -0.61 -22.02
C LEU A 130 7.64 -1.21 -23.10
N ASN A 131 7.82 -0.48 -24.21
CA ASN A 131 8.76 -0.86 -25.25
C ASN A 131 10.19 -0.53 -24.81
N ALA A 132 11.16 -1.32 -25.25
CA ALA A 132 12.58 -1.08 -24.94
C ALA A 132 13.08 0.31 -25.40
N ALA A 133 12.50 0.86 -26.46
CA ALA A 133 12.84 2.20 -26.97
C ALA A 133 12.39 3.34 -26.04
N ASP A 134 11.43 3.08 -25.16
CA ASP A 134 10.83 4.06 -24.23
C ASP A 134 11.42 3.94 -22.81
N GLU A 135 12.32 2.98 -22.57
CA GLU A 135 13.00 2.80 -21.28
C GLU A 135 13.98 3.96 -21.02
N LYS A 136 13.79 4.65 -19.89
CA LYS A 136 14.63 5.78 -19.46
C LYS A 136 15.40 5.47 -18.18
N PHE A 137 14.79 4.69 -17.30
CA PHE A 137 15.34 4.38 -15.97
C PHE A 137 15.21 2.90 -15.64
N HIS A 138 16.17 2.37 -14.90
CA HIS A 138 16.04 1.08 -14.23
C HIS A 138 15.78 1.26 -12.74
N VAL A 139 14.61 0.84 -12.28
CA VAL A 139 14.23 0.89 -10.86
C VAL A 139 14.17 -0.52 -10.28
N VAL A 140 14.80 -0.70 -9.13
CA VAL A 140 14.65 -1.92 -8.32
C VAL A 140 13.58 -1.68 -7.27
N ALA A 141 12.50 -2.46 -7.31
CA ALA A 141 11.37 -2.34 -6.40
C ALA A 141 11.36 -3.48 -5.39
N TYR A 142 11.48 -3.18 -4.11
CA TYR A 142 11.23 -4.14 -3.04
C TYR A 142 9.76 -4.49 -2.96
N ASP A 143 9.43 -5.77 -3.06
CA ASP A 143 8.08 -6.28 -2.88
C ASP A 143 7.81 -6.64 -1.43
N PHE A 144 7.18 -5.71 -0.72
CA PHE A 144 6.64 -5.94 0.62
C PHE A 144 5.14 -6.32 0.60
N GLY A 145 4.59 -6.68 -0.56
CA GLY A 145 3.15 -6.76 -0.84
C GLY A 145 2.70 -5.70 -1.83
N VAL A 146 3.51 -5.47 -2.86
CA VAL A 146 3.35 -4.38 -3.82
C VAL A 146 2.02 -4.47 -4.56
N LYS A 147 1.34 -3.34 -4.68
CA LYS A 147 0.19 -3.18 -5.55
C LYS A 147 0.62 -3.02 -7.01
N ARG A 148 -0.07 -3.68 -7.92
CA ARG A 148 0.21 -3.59 -9.36
C ARG A 148 0.17 -2.15 -9.88
N ASN A 149 -0.74 -1.30 -9.40
CA ASN A 149 -0.82 0.07 -9.94
C ASN A 149 0.39 0.94 -9.61
N ILE A 150 1.13 0.65 -8.54
CA ILE A 150 2.42 1.30 -8.27
C ILE A 150 3.41 0.98 -9.41
N LEU A 151 3.52 -0.29 -9.75
CA LEU A 151 4.42 -0.76 -10.81
C LEU A 151 4.03 -0.17 -12.16
N ARG A 152 2.73 -0.15 -12.45
CA ARG A 152 2.15 0.46 -13.66
C ARG A 152 2.47 1.94 -13.78
N MET A 153 2.30 2.72 -12.70
CA MET A 153 2.57 4.16 -12.72
C MET A 153 4.05 4.54 -12.77
N LEU A 154 4.95 3.66 -12.32
CA LEU A 154 6.39 3.79 -12.58
C LEU A 154 6.72 3.49 -14.04
N VAL A 155 6.11 2.44 -14.61
CA VAL A 155 6.25 2.10 -16.02
C VAL A 155 5.77 3.23 -16.93
N ASP A 156 4.65 3.87 -16.62
CA ASP A 156 4.13 5.04 -17.36
C ASP A 156 5.16 6.18 -17.48
N ARG A 157 6.13 6.21 -16.55
CA ARG A 157 7.21 7.21 -16.49
C ARG A 157 8.52 6.75 -17.11
N GLY A 158 8.50 5.62 -17.81
CA GLY A 158 9.66 5.05 -18.50
C GLY A 158 10.59 4.25 -17.60
N CYS A 159 10.12 3.80 -16.44
CA CYS A 159 10.90 2.92 -15.57
C CYS A 159 10.73 1.46 -15.98
N LYS A 160 11.83 0.82 -16.38
CA LYS A 160 11.96 -0.63 -16.35
C LYS A 160 12.07 -1.07 -14.89
N LEU A 161 11.27 -2.05 -14.48
CA LEU A 161 11.24 -2.49 -13.09
C LEU A 161 11.83 -3.88 -12.91
N THR A 162 12.72 -4.02 -11.93
CA THR A 162 13.09 -5.31 -11.35
C THR A 162 12.49 -5.41 -9.97
N VAL A 163 11.50 -6.27 -9.80
CA VAL A 163 10.82 -6.51 -8.53
C VAL A 163 11.57 -7.59 -7.77
N VAL A 164 12.01 -7.29 -6.55
CA VAL A 164 12.82 -8.18 -5.71
C VAL A 164 12.05 -8.59 -4.45
N PRO A 165 12.28 -9.81 -3.92
CA PRO A 165 11.71 -10.22 -2.63
C PRO A 165 12.01 -9.23 -1.51
N ALA A 166 11.11 -9.15 -0.52
CA ALA A 166 11.26 -8.32 0.67
C ALA A 166 12.63 -8.45 1.36
N GLN A 167 13.23 -9.63 1.33
CA GLN A 167 14.46 -9.98 2.04
C GLN A 167 15.73 -9.84 1.20
N THR A 168 15.64 -9.33 -0.03
CA THR A 168 16.82 -9.13 -0.89
C THR A 168 17.82 -8.18 -0.24
N SER A 169 19.09 -8.55 -0.24
CA SER A 169 20.14 -7.76 0.41
C SER A 169 20.43 -6.46 -0.35
N ALA A 170 20.90 -5.44 0.36
CA ALA A 170 21.34 -4.20 -0.28
C ALA A 170 22.45 -4.45 -1.32
N ALA A 171 23.37 -5.39 -1.05
CA ALA A 171 24.44 -5.74 -1.98
C ALA A 171 23.89 -6.31 -3.30
N ASP A 172 22.90 -7.20 -3.24
CA ASP A 172 22.28 -7.77 -4.44
C ASP A 172 21.51 -6.71 -5.23
N VAL A 173 20.82 -5.79 -4.53
CA VAL A 173 20.16 -4.64 -5.18
C VAL A 173 21.17 -3.72 -5.87
N LEU A 174 22.28 -3.39 -5.21
CA LEU A 174 23.32 -2.53 -5.79
C LEU A 174 24.00 -3.19 -7.00
N ALA A 175 24.16 -4.51 -6.99
CA ALA A 175 24.71 -5.26 -8.11
C ALA A 175 23.86 -5.16 -9.40
N LEU A 176 22.58 -4.82 -9.28
CA LEU A 176 21.70 -4.54 -10.43
C LEU A 176 21.92 -3.15 -11.04
N ASN A 177 22.76 -2.30 -10.43
CA ASN A 177 23.05 -0.93 -10.86
C ASN A 177 21.81 -0.06 -11.10
N PRO A 178 20.88 0.06 -10.12
CA PRO A 178 19.66 0.82 -10.32
C PRO A 178 19.91 2.33 -10.48
N ASP A 179 19.08 2.94 -11.31
CA ASP A 179 18.92 4.39 -11.38
C ASP A 179 18.19 4.92 -10.15
N GLY A 180 17.23 4.14 -9.62
CA GLY A 180 16.49 4.44 -8.39
C GLY A 180 15.98 3.17 -7.69
N ILE A 181 15.67 3.29 -6.41
CA ILE A 181 15.18 2.19 -5.58
C ILE A 181 13.80 2.56 -5.05
N PHE A 182 12.86 1.62 -5.17
CA PHE A 182 11.50 1.82 -4.73
C PHE A 182 11.13 0.84 -3.59
N LEU A 183 10.45 1.35 -2.57
CA LEU A 183 10.01 0.60 -1.39
C LEU A 183 8.47 0.55 -1.40
N SER A 184 7.90 -0.63 -1.66
CA SER A 184 6.46 -0.76 -1.86
C SER A 184 5.62 -0.60 -0.59
N ASN A 185 4.31 -0.53 -0.81
CA ASN A 185 3.34 -0.80 0.25
C ASN A 185 3.43 -2.26 0.74
N GLY A 186 2.77 -2.55 1.85
CA GLY A 186 2.69 -3.90 2.39
C GLY A 186 1.87 -3.98 3.67
N PRO A 187 1.53 -5.20 4.13
CA PRO A 187 0.78 -5.44 5.35
C PRO A 187 1.68 -5.54 6.59
N GLY A 188 1.07 -5.39 7.76
CA GLY A 188 1.71 -5.69 9.04
C GLY A 188 2.37 -4.50 9.72
N ASP A 189 3.20 -4.82 10.72
CA ASP A 189 4.00 -3.85 11.47
C ASP A 189 5.34 -3.66 10.77
N PRO A 190 5.81 -2.42 10.53
CA PRO A 190 7.11 -2.17 9.91
C PRO A 190 8.30 -2.49 10.83
N ALA A 191 8.15 -2.36 12.14
CA ALA A 191 9.25 -2.53 13.10
C ALA A 191 9.94 -3.91 13.05
N PRO A 192 9.24 -5.05 12.92
CA PRO A 192 9.88 -6.36 12.83
C PRO A 192 10.57 -6.66 11.49
N CYS A 193 10.42 -5.83 10.45
CA CYS A 193 11.07 -6.00 9.15
C CYS A 193 12.55 -5.57 9.19
N THR A 194 13.33 -6.10 10.14
CA THR A 194 14.71 -5.66 10.40
C THR A 194 15.62 -5.81 9.19
N TYR A 195 15.43 -6.86 8.39
CA TYR A 195 16.16 -7.08 7.13
C TYR A 195 16.00 -5.90 6.16
N ALA A 196 14.79 -5.35 6.04
CA ALA A 196 14.52 -4.24 5.13
C ALA A 196 15.08 -2.93 5.70
N ILE A 197 14.93 -2.72 7.02
CA ILE A 197 15.49 -1.54 7.71
C ILE A 197 17.02 -1.50 7.52
N ASP A 198 17.70 -2.63 7.72
CA ASP A 198 19.15 -2.71 7.60
C ASP A 198 19.60 -2.55 6.14
N ALA A 199 18.88 -3.16 5.18
CA ALA A 199 19.16 -2.94 3.76
C ALA A 199 18.98 -1.46 3.37
N ILE A 200 17.90 -0.81 3.78
CA ILE A 200 17.63 0.60 3.47
C ILE A 200 18.70 1.50 4.09
N LYS A 201 19.19 1.22 5.32
CA LYS A 201 20.31 1.95 5.92
C LYS A 201 21.55 1.90 5.05
N THR A 202 21.93 0.71 4.56
CA THR A 202 23.07 0.56 3.63
C THR A 202 22.82 1.30 2.31
N LEU A 203 21.62 1.21 1.75
CA LEU A 203 21.27 1.90 0.50
C LEU A 203 21.33 3.43 0.65
N LEU A 204 20.97 3.96 1.82
CA LEU A 204 21.06 5.39 2.16
C LEU A 204 22.50 5.91 2.27
N GLU A 205 23.52 5.04 2.34
CA GLU A 205 24.93 5.46 2.27
C GLU A 205 25.31 5.89 0.85
N THR A 206 24.56 5.42 -0.16
CA THR A 206 24.75 5.78 -1.58
C THR A 206 24.06 7.11 -1.93
N GLU A 207 24.18 7.53 -3.19
CA GLU A 207 23.43 8.66 -3.76
C GLU A 207 22.26 8.20 -4.64
N ILE A 208 21.89 6.91 -4.61
CA ILE A 208 20.78 6.38 -5.42
C ILE A 208 19.45 6.91 -4.84
N PRO A 209 18.58 7.53 -5.65
CA PRO A 209 17.27 7.98 -5.20
C PRO A 209 16.44 6.86 -4.61
N ILE A 210 15.77 7.12 -3.49
CA ILE A 210 14.88 6.16 -2.81
C ILE A 210 13.49 6.77 -2.67
N PHE A 211 12.47 6.04 -3.12
CA PHE A 211 11.07 6.43 -2.90
C PHE A 211 10.29 5.32 -2.19
N GLY A 212 9.65 5.66 -1.06
CA GLY A 212 8.80 4.73 -0.30
C GLY A 212 7.33 5.09 -0.28
N ILE A 213 6.45 4.09 -0.36
CA ILE A 213 4.98 4.24 -0.27
C ILE A 213 4.43 3.39 0.88
N CYS A 214 3.57 3.98 1.72
CA CYS A 214 2.87 3.32 2.83
C CYS A 214 3.82 2.57 3.79
N LEU A 215 4.03 1.26 3.59
CA LEU A 215 4.98 0.50 4.38
C LEU A 215 6.42 0.94 4.07
N GLY A 216 6.76 1.18 2.81
CA GLY A 216 8.04 1.74 2.40
C GLY A 216 8.31 3.11 3.02
N HIS A 217 7.28 3.92 3.26
CA HIS A 217 7.41 5.18 4.01
C HIS A 217 7.86 4.96 5.44
N GLN A 218 7.21 4.02 6.13
CA GLN A 218 7.53 3.67 7.50
C GLN A 218 8.92 3.05 7.63
N LEU A 219 9.29 2.18 6.70
CA LEU A 219 10.63 1.57 6.66
C LEU A 219 11.72 2.61 6.41
N LEU A 220 11.50 3.57 5.51
CA LEU A 220 12.43 4.68 5.31
C LEU A 220 12.58 5.55 6.57
N ALA A 221 11.46 5.84 7.25
CA ALA A 221 11.48 6.59 8.51
C ALA A 221 12.29 5.85 9.59
N LEU A 222 12.03 4.55 9.78
CA LEU A 222 12.77 3.70 10.73
C LEU A 222 14.25 3.58 10.39
N ALA A 223 14.59 3.36 9.12
CA ALA A 223 15.98 3.28 8.65
C ALA A 223 16.73 4.60 8.86
N SER A 224 16.01 5.72 8.87
CA SER A 224 16.58 7.04 9.12
C SER A 224 16.66 7.40 10.61
N GLY A 225 16.05 6.61 11.51
CA GLY A 225 16.13 6.79 12.96
C GLY A 225 14.84 7.28 13.65
N ALA A 226 13.75 7.47 12.91
CA ALA A 226 12.44 7.78 13.50
C ALA A 226 11.79 6.53 14.12
N LYS A 227 10.64 6.73 14.79
CA LYS A 227 9.82 5.63 15.34
C LYS A 227 8.49 5.51 14.63
N THR A 228 7.89 4.33 14.71
CA THR A 228 6.53 4.06 14.23
C THR A 228 5.60 3.71 15.37
N VAL A 229 4.34 4.15 15.26
CA VAL A 229 3.29 3.90 16.25
C VAL A 229 2.09 3.23 15.60
N LYS A 230 1.44 2.34 16.34
CA LYS A 230 0.16 1.76 15.91
C LYS A 230 -0.96 2.78 16.15
N MET A 231 -1.72 3.08 15.11
CA MET A 231 -2.83 4.01 15.18
C MET A 231 -4.04 3.38 15.87
N LYS A 232 -4.95 4.21 16.41
CA LYS A 232 -6.16 3.73 17.09
C LYS A 232 -7.02 2.84 16.18
N PHE A 233 -7.31 3.31 14.96
CA PHE A 233 -8.06 2.57 13.94
C PHE A 233 -7.50 2.75 12.52
N GLY A 234 -6.42 3.53 12.36
CA GLY A 234 -5.75 3.76 11.07
C GLY A 234 -6.55 4.59 10.08
N HIS A 235 -6.01 4.74 8.87
CA HIS A 235 -6.69 5.41 7.75
C HIS A 235 -6.99 4.40 6.66
N HIS A 236 -8.27 4.29 6.31
CA HIS A 236 -8.78 3.33 5.33
C HIS A 236 -9.89 4.01 4.52
N GLY A 237 -9.56 4.59 3.38
CA GLY A 237 -10.51 5.38 2.58
C GLY A 237 -9.85 6.10 1.41
N ALA A 238 -10.67 6.78 0.60
CA ALA A 238 -10.24 7.46 -0.62
C ALA A 238 -10.67 8.94 -0.66
N ASN A 239 -10.89 9.53 0.51
CA ASN A 239 -11.35 10.91 0.68
C ASN A 239 -10.50 11.68 1.70
N HIS A 240 -9.27 11.22 1.94
CA HIS A 240 -8.44 11.73 3.03
C HIS A 240 -7.68 12.98 2.58
N PRO A 241 -7.91 14.16 3.18
CA PRO A 241 -7.20 15.37 2.81
C PRO A 241 -5.79 15.36 3.41
N VAL A 242 -4.79 15.52 2.56
CA VAL A 242 -3.38 15.64 2.94
C VAL A 242 -2.85 16.96 2.42
N LYS A 243 -2.23 17.74 3.30
CA LYS A 243 -1.60 19.01 2.96
C LYS A 243 -0.13 18.78 2.62
N ASP A 244 0.27 19.28 1.45
CA ASP A 244 1.68 19.52 1.13
C ASP A 244 2.12 20.81 1.83
N LEU A 245 3.10 20.69 2.73
CA LEU A 245 3.55 21.79 3.57
C LEU A 245 4.41 22.80 2.82
N GLU A 246 5.11 22.38 1.77
CA GLU A 246 6.02 23.23 1.01
C GLU A 246 5.27 24.05 -0.04
N ARG A 247 4.30 23.43 -0.73
CA ARG A 247 3.49 24.10 -1.74
C ARG A 247 2.24 24.78 -1.19
N ASP A 248 1.88 24.53 0.07
CA ASP A 248 0.66 25.02 0.72
C ASP A 248 -0.64 24.62 -0.03
N VAL A 249 -0.68 23.39 -0.55
CA VAL A 249 -1.83 22.84 -1.27
C VAL A 249 -2.37 21.58 -0.61
N VAL A 250 -3.64 21.27 -0.88
CA VAL A 250 -4.30 20.06 -0.38
C VAL A 250 -4.55 19.09 -1.52
N MET A 251 -4.30 17.81 -1.25
CA MET A 251 -4.60 16.68 -2.13
C MET A 251 -5.60 15.77 -1.42
N ILE A 252 -6.59 15.24 -2.14
CA ILE A 252 -7.41 14.16 -1.62
C ILE A 252 -6.73 12.85 -1.98
N THR A 253 -6.54 11.96 -1.00
CA THR A 253 -5.71 10.76 -1.20
C THR A 253 -6.42 9.46 -0.79
N ALA A 254 -5.92 8.38 -1.38
CA ALA A 254 -6.18 7.02 -0.92
C ALA A 254 -5.27 6.66 0.26
N GLN A 255 -5.84 6.03 1.28
CA GLN A 255 -5.18 5.65 2.52
C GLN A 255 -5.55 4.22 2.91
N ASN A 256 -4.56 3.44 3.31
CA ASN A 256 -4.73 2.08 3.83
C ASN A 256 -3.59 1.71 4.78
N HIS A 257 -3.55 2.33 5.96
CA HIS A 257 -2.49 2.09 6.95
C HIS A 257 -3.00 2.09 8.38
N GLY A 258 -2.52 1.14 9.19
CA GLY A 258 -2.80 1.02 10.63
C GLY A 258 -1.66 1.48 11.54
N PHE A 259 -0.53 1.84 10.94
CA PHE A 259 0.67 2.38 11.60
C PHE A 259 1.02 3.73 10.97
N ALA A 260 1.75 4.57 11.70
CA ALA A 260 2.27 5.85 11.20
C ALA A 260 3.67 6.09 11.76
N ALA A 261 4.50 6.82 11.02
CA ALA A 261 5.72 7.39 11.57
C ALA A 261 5.38 8.53 12.55
N ASP A 262 6.10 8.60 13.67
CA ASP A 262 5.88 9.61 14.72
C ASP A 262 6.71 10.86 14.43
N GLU A 263 6.02 11.95 14.06
CA GLU A 263 6.63 13.24 13.73
C GLU A 263 7.52 13.78 14.85
N THR A 264 7.15 13.53 16.11
CA THR A 264 7.91 14.02 17.28
C THR A 264 9.26 13.33 17.45
N THR A 265 9.49 12.24 16.72
CA THR A 265 10.72 11.44 16.77
C THR A 265 11.56 11.58 15.50
N LEU A 266 11.19 12.50 14.59
CA LEU A 266 11.97 12.71 13.38
C LEU A 266 13.37 13.24 13.73
N PRO A 267 14.44 12.58 13.25
CA PRO A 267 15.79 13.10 13.35
C PRO A 267 16.00 14.32 12.44
N ASP A 268 17.04 15.12 12.72
CA ASP A 268 17.34 16.36 11.97
C ASP A 268 17.55 16.13 10.46
N ASN A 269 17.92 14.91 10.07
CA ASN A 269 18.08 14.54 8.67
C ASN A 269 16.77 14.18 7.96
N LEU A 270 15.61 14.22 8.63
CA LEU A 270 14.28 14.04 8.04
C LEU A 270 13.42 15.28 8.25
N ARG A 271 12.93 15.87 7.16
CA ARG A 271 11.89 16.90 7.23
C ARG A 271 10.52 16.31 6.89
N ALA A 272 9.49 16.75 7.62
CA ALA A 272 8.10 16.50 7.23
C ALA A 272 7.77 17.28 5.96
N THR A 273 7.10 16.63 5.01
CA THR A 273 6.65 17.25 3.75
C THR A 273 5.14 17.30 3.64
N HIS A 274 4.45 16.36 4.29
CA HIS A 274 2.99 16.27 4.23
C HIS A 274 2.37 15.92 5.58
N THR A 275 1.19 16.46 5.84
CA THR A 275 0.40 16.16 7.05
C THR A 275 -1.07 15.89 6.72
N SER A 276 -1.68 15.00 7.49
CA SER A 276 -3.11 14.72 7.45
C SER A 276 -3.91 15.91 7.96
N LEU A 277 -4.90 16.39 7.19
CA LEU A 277 -5.82 17.43 7.67
C LEU A 277 -6.99 16.88 8.48
N PHE A 278 -7.14 15.55 8.58
CA PHE A 278 -8.13 14.95 9.48
C PHE A 278 -7.67 14.87 10.93
N ASP A 279 -6.38 14.62 11.16
CA ASP A 279 -5.87 14.34 12.50
C ASP A 279 -4.45 14.83 12.78
N GLY A 280 -3.82 15.54 11.83
CA GLY A 280 -2.47 16.09 11.98
C GLY A 280 -1.34 15.07 11.90
N THR A 281 -1.62 13.79 11.63
CA THR A 281 -0.58 12.76 11.54
C THR A 281 0.33 12.96 10.33
N LEU A 282 1.59 12.57 10.48
CA LEU A 282 2.62 12.65 9.44
C LEU A 282 2.21 11.82 8.21
N GLN A 283 2.34 12.42 7.03
CA GLN A 283 1.97 11.80 5.76
C GLN A 283 3.10 11.74 4.75
N GLY A 284 4.18 12.49 4.94
CA GLY A 284 5.31 12.48 4.00
C GLY A 284 6.57 13.02 4.65
N ILE A 285 7.70 12.48 4.22
CA ILE A 285 9.03 12.86 4.68
C ILE A 285 10.00 12.95 3.51
N HIS A 286 11.05 13.74 3.68
CA HIS A 286 12.18 13.78 2.77
C HIS A 286 13.47 13.90 3.58
N ARG A 287 14.50 13.13 3.21
CA ARG A 287 15.84 13.26 3.75
C ARG A 287 16.44 14.60 3.36
N THR A 288 17.11 15.28 4.28
CA THR A 288 17.75 16.58 4.01
C THR A 288 19.15 16.42 3.43
N ASP A 289 19.75 15.24 3.62
CA ASP A 289 21.13 14.88 3.26
C ASP A 289 21.23 13.86 2.10
N LYS A 290 20.10 13.27 1.68
CA LYS A 290 20.05 12.19 0.67
C LYS A 290 18.84 12.35 -0.26
N PRO A 291 18.90 11.84 -1.51
CA PRO A 291 17.76 11.85 -2.44
C PRO A 291 16.72 10.78 -2.09
N ALA A 292 16.27 10.74 -0.83
CA ALA A 292 15.33 9.76 -0.33
C ALA A 292 14.09 10.43 0.27
N PHE A 293 12.91 10.03 -0.18
CA PHE A 293 11.65 10.57 0.30
C PHE A 293 10.56 9.50 0.30
N SER A 294 9.45 9.77 0.98
CA SER A 294 8.36 8.82 1.03
C SER A 294 7.02 9.44 1.41
N PHE A 295 5.95 8.71 1.10
CA PHE A 295 4.58 9.12 1.36
C PHE A 295 3.78 7.99 2.02
N GLN A 296 3.02 8.31 3.06
CA GLN A 296 2.26 7.37 3.87
C GLN A 296 0.98 6.89 3.17
N GLY A 297 0.34 7.76 2.38
CA GLY A 297 -0.80 7.39 1.55
C GLY A 297 -0.38 6.66 0.28
N HIS A 298 -1.36 6.46 -0.60
CA HIS A 298 -1.20 5.72 -1.86
C HIS A 298 -1.30 6.68 -3.05
N PRO A 299 -0.18 7.23 -3.56
CA PRO A 299 -0.19 8.10 -4.73
C PRO A 299 -0.62 7.37 -6.00
N GLU A 300 -0.57 6.03 -6.00
CA GLU A 300 -1.09 5.19 -7.07
C GLU A 300 -2.60 4.99 -7.03
N ALA A 301 -3.26 5.40 -5.94
CA ALA A 301 -4.68 5.18 -5.72
C ALA A 301 -5.10 3.71 -5.94
N SER A 302 -5.93 3.42 -6.93
CA SER A 302 -6.45 2.08 -7.27
C SER A 302 -6.92 1.28 -6.04
N PRO A 303 -8.07 1.66 -5.44
CA PRO A 303 -8.99 2.73 -5.85
C PRO A 303 -8.63 4.10 -5.26
N GLY A 304 -9.18 5.17 -5.83
CA GLY A 304 -9.18 6.50 -5.23
C GLY A 304 -8.80 7.65 -6.16
N PRO A 305 -8.66 8.87 -5.62
CA PRO A 305 -8.30 10.07 -6.37
C PRO A 305 -6.85 10.04 -6.85
N HIS A 306 -6.56 10.73 -7.96
CA HIS A 306 -5.23 10.76 -8.57
C HIS A 306 -4.38 11.97 -8.12
N ASP A 307 -4.85 12.75 -7.14
CA ASP A 307 -4.25 14.03 -6.74
C ASP A 307 -2.78 13.90 -6.30
N ALA A 308 -2.42 12.76 -5.71
CA ALA A 308 -1.08 12.48 -5.20
C ALA A 308 -0.12 11.85 -6.24
N ALA A 309 -0.59 11.59 -7.47
CA ALA A 309 0.23 11.04 -8.56
C ALA A 309 1.54 11.80 -8.83
N PRO A 310 1.63 13.15 -8.67
CA PRO A 310 2.88 13.89 -8.88
C PRO A 310 4.05 13.47 -7.97
N LEU A 311 3.80 12.73 -6.89
CA LEU A 311 4.89 12.17 -6.08
C LEU A 311 5.77 11.19 -6.87
N PHE A 312 5.22 10.50 -7.87
CA PHE A 312 6.03 9.70 -8.77
C PHE A 312 6.93 10.57 -9.67
N ASP A 313 6.47 11.76 -10.07
CA ASP A 313 7.26 12.67 -10.91
C ASP A 313 8.49 13.17 -10.14
N HIS A 314 8.34 13.51 -8.85
CA HIS A 314 9.48 13.86 -7.99
C HIS A 314 10.54 12.75 -7.94
N PHE A 315 10.13 11.48 -7.91
CA PHE A 315 11.07 10.36 -7.96
C PHE A 315 11.84 10.29 -9.30
N ILE A 316 11.17 10.58 -10.42
CA ILE A 316 11.82 10.68 -11.72
C ILE A 316 12.81 11.84 -11.76
N ASP A 317 12.43 13.00 -11.24
CA ASP A 317 13.28 14.19 -11.19
C ASP A 317 14.58 13.91 -10.41
N LEU A 318 14.50 13.19 -9.28
CA LEU A 318 15.67 12.77 -8.52
C LEU A 318 16.59 11.83 -9.32
N MET A 319 16.03 10.89 -10.08
CA MET A 319 16.82 10.00 -10.94
C MET A 319 17.46 10.74 -12.12
N GLN A 320 16.76 11.72 -12.70
CA GLN A 320 17.29 12.58 -13.75
C GLN A 320 18.45 13.44 -13.24
N ALA A 321 18.28 14.08 -12.09
CA ALA A 321 19.30 14.94 -11.49
C ALA A 321 20.60 14.20 -11.18
N ARG A 322 20.55 12.90 -10.86
CA ARG A 322 21.73 12.07 -10.60
C ARG A 322 22.48 11.64 -11.88
N LYS A 323 21.79 11.51 -13.01
CA LYS A 323 22.43 11.13 -14.29
C LYS A 323 23.26 12.27 -14.89
N HIS A 324 23.06 13.50 -14.42
CA HIS A 324 23.79 14.70 -14.81
C HIS A 324 24.85 15.09 -13.79
#